data_AF-A0A149VEB4-F1
#
_entry.id   AF-A0A149VEB4-F1
#
_cell.length_a   1.000
_cell.length_b   1.000
_cell.length_c   1.000
_cell.angle_alpha   90.00
_cell.angle_beta   90.00
_cell.angle_gamma   90.00
#
_symmetry.space_group_name_H-M   'P 1'
#
loop_
_entity.id
_entity.type
_entity.pdbx_description
1 polymer ?
#
loop_
_entity_poly.entity_id
_entity_poly.type
_entity_poly.pdbx_seq_one_letter_code
_entity_poly.pdbx_strand_id
1 'polypeptide(L)'
;MTDTPSPEDKTWRVRILDLSGGAEDNISEEVGGFHDLAHANAFARTYVRDSVERCRMPGSSAKDVLTAWMSFGEDALVIDAGDSGWSSANELDDFAATRATPMERDWRALDPRRLVEDEDADEDLPGEPEEPSFH
;
A
#
# COMPACT_ATOMS: atom_id res chain seq x y z
N MET A 1 16.52 -29.46 -11.02
CA MET A 1 15.09 -29.11 -10.95
C MET A 1 15.04 -27.61 -11.13
N THR A 2 14.64 -27.15 -12.31
CA THR A 2 14.41 -25.73 -12.60
C THR A 2 12.96 -25.44 -12.22
N ASP A 3 12.79 -24.88 -11.04
CA ASP A 3 11.52 -24.30 -10.60
C ASP A 3 11.16 -23.17 -11.56
N THR A 4 10.18 -23.41 -12.42
CA THR A 4 9.64 -22.37 -13.30
C THR A 4 8.33 -21.96 -12.64
N PRO A 5 8.21 -20.73 -12.12
CA PRO A 5 6.98 -20.31 -11.45
C PRO A 5 5.82 -20.36 -12.45
N SER A 6 4.80 -21.14 -12.13
CA SER A 6 3.59 -21.27 -12.94
C SER A 6 2.89 -19.90 -13.07
N PRO A 7 2.36 -19.54 -14.25
CA PRO A 7 1.76 -18.22 -14.51
C PRO A 7 0.43 -17.96 -13.80
N GLU A 8 -0.07 -18.92 -13.02
CA GLU A 8 -1.35 -18.92 -12.31
C GLU A 8 -1.29 -18.31 -10.89
N ASP A 9 -0.09 -17.97 -10.40
CA ASP A 9 0.15 -17.32 -9.09
C ASP A 9 0.70 -15.88 -9.22
N LYS A 10 0.51 -15.21 -10.37
CA LYS A 10 0.98 -13.83 -10.55
C LYS A 10 0.07 -12.85 -9.82
N THR A 11 0.31 -12.70 -8.52
CA THR A 11 -0.20 -11.55 -7.76
C THR A 11 0.56 -10.30 -8.15
N TRP A 12 -0.14 -9.17 -8.23
CA TRP A 12 0.50 -7.89 -8.49
C TRP A 12 1.37 -7.50 -7.30
N ARG A 13 2.40 -6.69 -7.56
CA ARG A 13 3.34 -6.21 -6.55
C ARG A 13 3.52 -4.72 -6.68
N VAL A 14 3.60 -4.04 -5.53
CA VAL A 14 3.92 -2.62 -5.43
C VAL A 14 5.25 -2.49 -4.73
N ARG A 15 6.18 -1.79 -5.36
CA ARG A 15 7.48 -1.44 -4.80
C ARG A 15 7.44 -0.04 -4.23
N ILE A 16 7.79 0.07 -2.97
CA ILE A 16 7.93 1.34 -2.25
C ILE A 16 9.38 1.80 -2.41
N LEU A 17 9.55 3.04 -2.82
CA LEU A 17 10.85 3.67 -3.03
C LEU A 17 11.09 4.76 -1.99
N ASP A 18 12.24 4.70 -1.32
CA ASP A 18 12.70 5.76 -0.43
C ASP A 18 13.30 6.90 -1.25
N LEU A 19 12.81 8.13 -1.06
CA LEU A 19 13.36 9.29 -1.75
C LEU A 19 14.52 9.94 -0.97
N SER A 20 14.74 9.55 0.28
CA SER A 20 15.79 10.14 1.12
C SER A 20 17.21 9.64 0.79
N GLY A 21 17.32 8.52 0.07
CA GLY A 21 18.59 7.89 -0.28
C GLY A 21 19.19 7.05 0.87
N GLY A 22 18.37 6.69 1.86
CA GLY A 22 18.75 5.85 2.99
C GLY A 22 18.65 4.35 2.69
N ALA A 23 17.90 3.95 1.67
CA ALA A 23 17.73 2.55 1.27
C ALA A 23 18.67 2.12 0.13
N GLU A 24 19.03 0.83 0.10
CA GLU A 24 19.78 0.26 -1.02
C GLU A 24 18.94 0.31 -2.31
N ASP A 25 19.53 0.82 -3.39
CA ASP A 25 18.86 1.06 -4.68
C ASP A 25 17.62 1.98 -4.60
N ASN A 26 17.43 2.68 -3.47
CA ASN A 26 16.22 3.42 -3.11
C ASN A 26 14.99 2.53 -2.91
N ILE A 27 15.15 1.22 -2.71
CA ILE A 27 14.03 0.28 -2.51
C ILE A 27 13.79 0.11 -1.00
N SER A 28 12.66 0.58 -0.50
CA SER A 28 12.27 0.41 0.90
C SER A 28 11.63 -0.94 1.16
N GLU A 29 10.66 -1.32 0.34
CA GLU A 29 9.82 -2.50 0.54
C GLU A 29 9.17 -2.95 -0.77
N GLU A 30 8.87 -4.24 -0.90
CA GLU A 30 8.00 -4.78 -1.95
C GLU A 30 6.79 -5.47 -1.34
N VAL A 31 5.61 -4.93 -1.60
CA VAL A 31 4.32 -5.46 -1.14
C VAL A 31 3.74 -6.32 -2.26
N GLY A 32 3.46 -7.58 -1.99
CA GLY A 32 2.79 -8.50 -2.93
C GLY A 32 1.42 -8.95 -2.44
N GLY A 33 0.74 -9.77 -3.24
CA GLY A 33 -0.57 -10.34 -2.89
C GLY A 33 -1.77 -9.54 -3.41
N PHE A 34 -1.56 -8.54 -4.26
CA PHE A 34 -2.65 -7.79 -4.87
C PHE A 34 -3.40 -8.63 -5.91
N HIS A 35 -4.74 -8.66 -5.79
CA HIS A 35 -5.61 -9.52 -6.61
C HIS A 35 -5.65 -9.08 -8.09
N ASP A 36 -5.57 -7.77 -8.33
CA ASP A 36 -5.63 -7.19 -9.66
C ASP A 36 -4.86 -5.85 -9.74
N LEU A 37 -4.65 -5.36 -10.97
CA LEU A 37 -3.89 -4.15 -11.23
C LEU A 37 -4.59 -2.90 -10.67
N ALA A 38 -5.93 -2.85 -10.68
CA ALA A 38 -6.66 -1.70 -10.15
C ALA A 38 -6.49 -1.61 -8.63
N HIS A 39 -6.50 -2.75 -7.92
CA HIS A 39 -6.17 -2.82 -6.50
C HIS A 39 -4.74 -2.34 -6.22
N ALA A 40 -3.74 -2.84 -6.95
CA ALA A 40 -2.35 -2.41 -6.79
C ALA A 40 -2.16 -0.91 -7.10
N ASN A 41 -2.81 -0.39 -8.15
CA ASN A 41 -2.78 1.04 -8.49
C ASN A 41 -3.45 1.91 -7.41
N ALA A 42 -4.59 1.46 -6.87
CA ALA A 42 -5.28 2.17 -5.79
C ALA A 42 -4.42 2.21 -4.52
N PHE A 43 -3.74 1.11 -4.19
CA PHE A 43 -2.79 1.06 -3.08
C PHE A 43 -1.63 2.04 -3.30
N ALA A 44 -0.96 1.98 -4.45
CA ALA A 44 0.17 2.84 -4.76
C ALA A 44 -0.21 4.33 -4.65
N ARG A 45 -1.34 4.72 -5.25
CA ARG A 45 -1.88 6.08 -5.19
C ARG A 45 -2.16 6.54 -3.75
N THR A 46 -2.83 5.71 -2.96
CA THR A 46 -3.23 6.04 -1.58
C THR A 46 -2.00 6.09 -0.66
N TYR A 47 -1.02 5.21 -0.88
CA TYR A 47 0.24 5.19 -0.16
C TYR A 47 1.02 6.50 -0.38
N VAL A 48 1.21 6.90 -1.64
CA VAL A 48 1.90 8.16 -1.97
C VAL A 48 1.14 9.36 -1.42
N ARG A 49 -0.20 9.36 -1.48
CA ARG A 49 -1.03 10.43 -0.89
C ARG A 49 -0.78 10.58 0.61
N ASP A 50 -0.70 9.48 1.36
CA ASP A 50 -0.35 9.52 2.80
C ASP A 50 1.10 9.98 3.02
N SER A 51 2.04 9.49 2.21
CA SER A 51 3.45 9.87 2.30
C SER A 51 3.68 11.38 2.08
N VAL A 52 3.03 11.95 1.06
CA VAL A 52 3.04 13.41 0.80
C VAL A 52 2.42 14.17 1.98
N GLU A 53 1.30 13.71 2.53
CA GLU A 53 0.63 14.39 3.64
C GLU A 53 1.46 14.32 4.95
N ARG A 54 2.23 13.26 5.18
CA ARG A 54 3.17 13.19 6.32
C ARG A 54 4.29 14.23 6.22
N CYS A 55 4.66 14.64 5.01
CA CYS A 55 5.66 15.67 4.77
C CYS A 55 5.09 17.10 4.88
N ARG A 56 3.77 17.26 5.06
CA ARG A 56 3.11 18.56 5.14
C ARG A 56 3.24 19.16 6.54
N MET A 57 3.93 20.29 6.64
CA MET A 57 3.96 21.09 7.87
C MET A 57 2.85 22.16 7.89
N PRO A 58 2.40 22.61 9.08
CA PRO A 58 1.47 23.72 9.19
C PRO A 58 2.01 24.99 8.50
N GLY A 59 1.26 25.52 7.54
CA GLY A 59 1.62 26.73 6.80
C GLY A 59 2.55 26.51 5.59
N SER A 60 2.96 25.27 5.29
CA SER A 60 3.75 24.96 4.09
C SER A 60 3.00 25.28 2.80
N SER A 61 3.71 25.85 1.82
CA SER A 61 3.22 25.93 0.44
C SER A 61 3.31 24.55 -0.25
N ALA A 62 2.62 24.38 -1.37
CA ALA A 62 2.72 23.15 -2.19
C ALA A 62 4.18 22.81 -2.55
N LYS A 63 4.98 23.84 -2.89
CA LYS A 63 6.40 23.67 -3.19
C LYS A 63 7.21 23.15 -1.99
N ASP A 64 6.92 23.67 -0.79
CA ASP A 64 7.60 23.21 0.43
C ASP A 64 7.26 21.74 0.72
N VAL A 65 5.99 21.35 0.51
CA VAL A 65 5.54 19.96 0.67
C VAL A 65 6.26 19.03 -0.31
N LEU A 66 6.34 19.39 -1.59
CA LEU A 66 7.06 18.61 -2.59
C LEU A 66 8.55 18.49 -2.26
N THR A 67 9.17 19.59 -1.83
CA THR A 67 10.59 19.60 -1.45
C THR A 67 10.84 18.67 -0.26
N ALA A 68 9.97 18.72 0.75
CA ALA A 68 10.05 17.83 1.91
C ALA A 68 9.81 16.37 1.51
N TRP A 69 8.79 16.09 0.69
CA TRP A 69 8.50 14.74 0.22
C TRP A 69 9.64 14.16 -0.64
N MET A 70 10.26 14.94 -1.53
CA MET A 70 11.45 14.47 -2.26
C MET A 70 12.68 14.26 -1.38
N SER A 71 12.70 14.78 -0.15
CA SER A 71 13.85 14.64 0.76
C SER A 71 13.66 13.55 1.82
N PHE A 72 12.42 13.23 2.18
CA PHE A 72 12.08 12.35 3.31
C PHE A 72 10.90 11.41 3.05
N GLY A 73 10.23 11.57 1.91
CA GLY A 73 9.05 10.83 1.55
C GLY A 73 9.38 9.53 0.84
N GLU A 74 8.30 8.85 0.48
CA GLU A 74 8.33 7.54 -0.15
C GLU A 74 7.42 7.60 -1.39
N ASP A 75 7.89 7.03 -2.49
CA ASP A 75 7.12 6.82 -3.72
C ASP A 75 6.67 5.36 -3.84
N ALA A 76 5.72 5.08 -4.72
CA ALA A 76 5.24 3.71 -4.95
C ALA A 76 5.01 3.42 -6.44
N LEU A 77 5.49 2.27 -6.90
CA LEU A 77 5.40 1.82 -8.29
C LEU A 77 4.84 0.41 -8.37
N VAL A 78 3.89 0.17 -9.28
CA VAL A 78 3.39 -1.18 -9.54
C VAL A 78 4.35 -1.91 -10.50
N ILE A 79 4.90 -3.03 -10.04
CA ILE A 79 5.84 -3.85 -10.81
C ILE A 79 5.11 -4.60 -11.92
N ASP A 80 5.76 -4.78 -13.08
CA ASP A 80 5.23 -5.45 -14.27
C ASP A 80 3.98 -4.80 -14.91
N ALA A 81 3.55 -3.62 -14.44
CA ALA A 81 2.35 -2.93 -14.96
C ALA A 81 2.58 -2.12 -16.25
N GLY A 82 3.84 -1.85 -16.61
CA GLY A 82 4.19 -1.07 -17.80
C GLY A 82 3.50 0.30 -17.81
N ASP A 83 2.91 0.66 -18.95
CA ASP A 83 2.18 1.94 -19.14
C ASP A 83 0.83 2.00 -18.39
N SER A 84 0.31 0.84 -17.96
CA SER A 84 -0.95 0.75 -17.21
C SER A 84 -0.75 0.93 -15.69
N GLY A 85 0.51 1.00 -15.25
CA GLY A 85 0.85 1.26 -13.86
C GLY A 85 0.57 2.71 -13.49
N TRP A 86 -0.01 2.92 -12.32
CA TRP A 86 -0.13 4.26 -11.76
C TRP A 86 1.27 4.84 -11.46
N SER A 87 1.41 6.15 -11.67
CA SER A 87 2.64 6.90 -11.39
C SER A 87 2.30 8.16 -10.61
N SER A 88 3.07 8.41 -9.56
CA SER A 88 2.95 9.59 -8.70
C SER A 88 3.03 10.89 -9.50
N ALA A 89 3.86 10.94 -10.53
CA ALA A 89 4.05 12.11 -11.39
C ALA A 89 2.75 12.65 -12.00
N ASN A 90 1.72 11.82 -12.16
CA ASN A 90 0.44 12.23 -12.75
C ASN A 90 -0.43 13.08 -11.80
N GLU A 91 -0.29 12.91 -10.49
CA GLU A 91 -1.18 13.54 -9.49
C GLU A 91 -0.41 14.32 -8.42
N LEU A 92 0.91 14.31 -8.46
CA LEU A 92 1.77 14.86 -7.41
C LEU A 92 1.51 16.36 -7.15
N ASP A 93 1.23 17.15 -8.18
CA ASP A 93 0.89 18.57 -8.04
C ASP A 93 -0.42 18.79 -7.24
N ASP A 94 -1.46 18.01 -7.56
CA ASP A 94 -2.72 18.03 -6.81
C ASP A 94 -2.49 17.63 -5.35
N PHE A 95 -1.68 16.59 -5.12
CA PHE A 95 -1.36 16.08 -3.79
C PHE A 95 -0.65 17.11 -2.94
N ALA A 96 0.23 17.91 -3.54
CA ALA A 96 0.88 19.01 -2.84
C ALA A 96 -0.05 20.20 -2.59
N ALA A 97 -0.93 20.52 -3.54
CA ALA A 97 -1.84 21.65 -3.48
C ALA A 97 -3.00 21.45 -2.49
N THR A 98 -3.47 20.23 -2.33
CA THR A 98 -4.66 19.90 -1.53
C THR A 98 -4.32 19.04 -0.32
N ARG A 99 -4.98 19.29 0.82
CA ARG A 99 -4.82 18.42 1.99
C ARG A 99 -5.58 17.12 1.78
N ALA A 100 -4.98 16.01 2.17
CA ALA A 100 -5.65 14.71 2.15
C ALA A 100 -6.67 14.58 3.29
N THR A 101 -7.82 13.98 2.98
CA THR A 101 -8.76 13.48 3.99
C THR A 101 -8.24 12.19 4.62
N PRO A 102 -8.78 11.76 5.78
CA PRO A 102 -8.38 10.49 6.39
C PRO A 102 -8.59 9.27 5.49
N MET A 103 -9.69 9.22 4.72
CA MET A 103 -9.97 8.12 3.77
C MET A 103 -8.95 8.05 2.64
N GLU A 104 -8.52 9.20 2.10
CA GLU A 104 -7.51 9.25 1.02
C GLU A 104 -6.11 8.83 1.47
N ARG A 105 -5.89 8.68 2.78
CA ARG A 105 -4.63 8.24 3.37
C ARG A 105 -4.68 6.80 3.86
N ASP A 106 -5.85 6.16 3.81
CA ASP A 106 -6.08 4.87 4.43
C ASP A 106 -5.61 3.71 3.52
N TRP A 107 -4.33 3.74 3.16
CA TRP A 107 -3.71 2.68 2.35
C TRP A 107 -3.73 1.32 3.06
N ARG A 108 -3.83 1.31 4.40
CA ARG A 108 -3.94 0.07 5.19
C ARG A 108 -5.23 -0.69 4.94
N ALA A 109 -6.32 -0.03 4.52
CA ALA A 109 -7.53 -0.72 4.09
C ALA A 109 -7.38 -1.41 2.73
N LEU A 110 -6.35 -1.04 1.96
CA LEU A 110 -6.01 -1.63 0.67
C LEU A 110 -4.82 -2.58 0.76
N ASP A 111 -4.24 -2.76 1.95
CA ASP A 111 -3.04 -3.57 2.11
C ASP A 111 -3.41 -5.06 2.08
N PRO A 112 -2.92 -5.85 1.10
CA PRO A 112 -3.30 -7.24 0.94
C PRO A 112 -2.83 -8.12 2.10
N ARG A 113 -1.80 -7.72 2.86
CA ARG A 113 -1.32 -8.48 4.02
C ARG A 113 -2.35 -8.49 5.14
N ARG A 114 -3.17 -7.44 5.24
CA ARG A 114 -4.26 -7.35 6.21
C ARG A 114 -5.47 -8.21 5.81
N LEU A 115 -5.76 -8.31 4.51
CA LEU A 115 -6.89 -9.10 4.01
C LEU A 115 -6.70 -10.60 4.22
N VAL A 116 -5.45 -11.08 4.20
CA VAL A 116 -5.12 -12.49 4.50
C VAL A 116 -5.37 -12.83 5.98
N GLU A 117 -5.20 -11.88 6.90
CA GLU A 117 -5.46 -12.13 8.34
C GLU A 117 -6.97 -12.27 8.66
N ASP A 118 -7.85 -11.72 7.83
CA ASP A 118 -9.31 -11.79 8.02
C ASP A 118 -9.91 -13.11 7.46
N GLU A 119 -9.21 -13.83 6.58
CA GLU A 119 -9.69 -15.07 5.93
C GLU A 119 -9.45 -16.34 6.77
N ASP A 120 -8.58 -16.30 7.78
CA ASP A 120 -8.30 -17.42 8.71
C ASP A 120 -8.99 -17.25 10.08
N ALA A 121 -9.89 -16.27 10.24
CA ALA A 121 -10.50 -15.90 11.51
C ALA A 121 -11.85 -16.59 11.83
N ASP A 122 -12.18 -17.72 11.17
CA ASP A 122 -13.43 -18.47 11.38
C ASP A 122 -13.31 -19.84 12.06
N GLU A 123 -12.12 -20.28 12.51
CA GLU A 123 -11.92 -21.65 13.06
C GLU A 123 -11.70 -21.79 14.58
N ASP A 124 -12.16 -20.85 15.43
CA ASP A 124 -12.28 -21.10 16.89
C ASP A 124 -13.56 -20.49 17.47
N LEU A 125 -14.71 -21.05 17.09
CA LEU A 125 -15.90 -20.97 17.95
C LEU A 125 -15.76 -22.08 19.00
N PRO A 126 -15.52 -21.77 20.29
CA PRO A 126 -15.57 -22.78 21.33
C PRO A 126 -17.00 -23.35 21.35
N GLY A 127 -17.08 -24.67 21.12
CA GLY A 127 -18.32 -25.42 21.03
C GLY A 127 -19.29 -25.13 22.17
N GLU A 128 -20.59 -25.11 21.83
CA GLU A 128 -21.70 -24.94 22.76
C GLU A 128 -21.50 -25.77 24.05
N PRO A 129 -21.72 -25.20 25.25
CA PRO A 129 -21.62 -25.96 26.47
C PRO A 129 -22.70 -27.04 26.50
N GLU A 130 -22.28 -28.32 26.49
CA GLU A 130 -23.18 -29.46 26.61
C GLU A 130 -24.06 -29.31 27.86
N GLU A 131 -25.38 -29.28 27.67
CA GLU A 131 -26.33 -29.26 28.78
C GLU A 131 -26.21 -30.55 29.60
N PRO A 132 -26.10 -30.47 30.94
CA PRO A 132 -26.00 -31.67 31.77
C PRO A 132 -27.33 -32.43 31.75
N SER A 133 -27.31 -33.63 31.15
CA SER A 133 -28.41 -34.59 31.28
C SER A 133 -28.53 -35.04 32.73
N PHE A 134 -29.59 -34.62 33.41
CA PHE A 134 -30.00 -35.17 34.69
C PHE A 134 -30.76 -36.49 34.46
N HIS A 135 -30.27 -37.57 35.08
CA HIS A 135 -31.00 -38.85 35.24
C HIS A 135 -31.59 -38.93 36.64
#